data_AF-A0A2K9LLI6-F1
#
_entry.id   AF-A0A2K9LLI6-F1
#
_cell.length_a   1.000
_cell.length_b   1.000
_cell.length_c   1.000
_cell.angle_alpha   90.00
_cell.angle_beta   90.00
_cell.angle_gamma   90.00
#
_symmetry.space_group_name_H-M   'P 1'
#
loop_
_entity.id
_entity.type
_entity.pdbx_description
1 polymer ?
#
loop_
_entity_poly.entity_id
_entity_poly.type
_entity_poly.pdbx_seq_one_letter_code
_entity_poly.pdbx_strand_id
1 'polypeptide(L)'
;MALMSIEKQAQDYYARAPLIVLGSGASAAYGMSGMGKLANYLIEHTDVSDLPEKDQSNWVSFCEALNSGVGLETALHQVQVSEALTGKIINHTWTLINREDLEIFKRSLEGNDRYSLGILLSHMFRSSISTINIITTNYDRLAEYACDKENIHHYTGFTHGYFRQLSQPSEVKVSRKANIWKVHGSLDWFESPLKDVIGLSHLEEIPAGYLPQIVTPGTQKYQRTHLEPYRSIINNADLAITNAASYLCVGYGFNDEHIQPKLMRKCARQGAPITIVTYALSEATKKHVINGGVNNYLAIERGAHDDQSVIYSSLEKEPVVVEKNLWSLQGYLTLIM
;
A
#
# COMPACT_ATOMS: atom_id res chain seq x y z
N MET A 1 -19.29 -10.06 -26.51
CA MET A 1 -20.24 -10.34 -25.42
C MET A 1 -19.54 -10.40 -24.07
N ALA A 2 -18.46 -11.19 -23.89
CA ALA A 2 -17.72 -11.27 -22.62
C ALA A 2 -17.16 -9.91 -22.13
N LEU A 3 -16.53 -9.11 -23.00
CA LEU A 3 -15.98 -7.80 -22.60
C LEU A 3 -17.06 -6.81 -22.10
N MET A 4 -18.23 -6.79 -22.74
CA MET A 4 -19.35 -5.95 -22.30
C MET A 4 -19.92 -6.40 -20.94
N SER A 5 -19.89 -7.71 -20.67
CA SER A 5 -20.24 -8.27 -19.35
C SER A 5 -19.24 -7.82 -18.27
N ILE A 6 -17.94 -7.86 -18.60
CA ILE A 6 -16.85 -7.43 -17.71
C ILE A 6 -16.90 -5.92 -17.43
N GLU A 7 -17.11 -5.09 -18.46
CA GLU A 7 -17.29 -3.64 -18.32
C GLU A 7 -18.43 -3.33 -17.36
N LYS A 8 -19.59 -3.97 -17.54
CA LYS A 8 -20.73 -3.82 -16.66
C LYS A 8 -20.41 -4.28 -15.23
N GLN A 9 -19.73 -5.41 -15.06
CA GLN A 9 -19.31 -5.89 -13.74
C GLN A 9 -18.39 -4.89 -13.03
N ALA A 10 -17.41 -4.35 -13.74
CA ALA A 10 -16.48 -3.35 -13.20
C ALA A 10 -17.21 -2.07 -12.78
N GLN A 11 -18.11 -1.57 -13.62
CA GLN A 11 -18.95 -0.41 -13.32
C GLN A 11 -19.89 -0.67 -12.13
N ASP A 12 -20.52 -1.84 -12.05
CA ASP A 12 -21.39 -2.23 -10.94
C ASP A 12 -20.64 -2.30 -9.60
N TYR A 13 -19.38 -2.76 -9.62
CA TYR A 13 -18.54 -2.82 -8.41
C TYR A 13 -18.02 -1.43 -8.02
N TYR A 14 -17.67 -0.61 -9.01
CA TYR A 14 -17.23 0.78 -8.84
C TYR A 14 -18.35 1.69 -8.31
N ALA A 15 -19.57 1.55 -8.82
CA ALA A 15 -20.73 2.36 -8.43
C ALA A 15 -21.10 2.23 -6.93
N ARG A 16 -20.63 1.17 -6.27
CA ARG A 16 -20.75 0.96 -4.82
C ARG A 16 -19.74 1.75 -3.98
N ALA A 17 -18.92 2.59 -4.63
CA ALA A 17 -17.88 3.40 -4.02
C ALA A 17 -16.88 2.57 -3.21
N PRO A 18 -15.99 1.84 -3.91
CA PRO A 18 -15.11 0.88 -3.26
C PRO A 18 -14.19 1.54 -2.24
N LEU A 19 -13.92 0.81 -1.16
CA LEU A 19 -12.74 1.04 -0.35
C LEU A 19 -11.50 0.72 -1.19
N ILE A 20 -10.56 1.65 -1.28
CA ILE A 20 -9.35 1.46 -2.07
C ILE A 20 -8.27 0.85 -1.18
N VAL A 21 -7.60 -0.19 -1.67
CA VAL A 21 -6.46 -0.83 -1.01
C VAL A 21 -5.25 -0.75 -1.93
N LEU A 22 -4.20 -0.08 -1.48
CA LEU A 22 -2.96 0.09 -2.23
C LEU A 22 -1.88 -0.82 -1.63
N GLY A 23 -1.22 -1.59 -2.49
CA GLY A 23 0.00 -2.32 -2.14
C GLY A 23 1.21 -1.80 -2.90
N SER A 24 2.36 -2.44 -2.70
CA SER A 24 3.64 -1.98 -3.27
C SER A 24 3.64 -1.91 -4.80
N GLY A 25 2.80 -2.69 -5.47
CA GLY A 25 2.61 -2.60 -6.93
C GLY A 25 2.02 -1.27 -7.40
N ALA A 26 1.24 -0.57 -6.55
CA ALA A 26 0.72 0.75 -6.88
C ALA A 26 1.85 1.80 -6.96
N SER A 27 2.85 1.70 -6.07
CA SER A 27 4.02 2.59 -6.04
C SER A 27 5.07 2.19 -7.07
N ALA A 28 5.22 0.89 -7.35
CA ALA A 28 6.11 0.38 -8.38
C ALA A 28 5.76 0.92 -9.78
N ALA A 29 4.48 1.24 -10.04
CA ALA A 29 4.05 1.89 -11.28
C ALA A 29 4.69 3.28 -11.51
N TYR A 30 5.20 3.92 -10.45
CA TYR A 30 5.92 5.20 -10.52
C TYR A 30 7.45 5.03 -10.49
N GLY A 31 7.92 3.78 -10.58
CA GLY A 31 9.34 3.41 -10.57
C GLY A 31 9.92 3.12 -9.19
N MET A 32 9.11 3.15 -8.12
CA MET A 32 9.61 2.84 -6.77
C MET A 32 10.08 1.39 -6.65
N SER A 33 11.04 1.18 -5.77
CA SER A 33 11.60 -0.11 -5.45
C SER A 33 10.60 -1.03 -4.77
N GLY A 34 10.37 -2.19 -5.37
CA GLY A 34 9.67 -3.30 -4.74
C GLY A 34 10.58 -4.07 -3.77
N MET A 35 10.03 -5.12 -3.15
CA MET A 35 10.71 -5.91 -2.11
C MET A 35 12.07 -6.49 -2.56
N GLY A 36 12.21 -6.91 -3.81
CA GLY A 36 13.49 -7.44 -4.32
C GLY A 36 14.59 -6.38 -4.41
N LYS A 37 14.26 -5.18 -4.92
CA LYS A 37 15.23 -4.08 -4.97
C LYS A 37 15.61 -3.58 -3.57
N LEU A 38 14.63 -3.51 -2.66
CA LEU A 38 14.87 -3.19 -1.25
C LEU A 38 15.80 -4.23 -0.59
N ALA A 39 15.58 -5.52 -0.84
CA ALA A 39 16.43 -6.58 -0.31
C ALA A 39 17.89 -6.42 -0.74
N ASN A 40 18.13 -6.17 -2.03
CA ASN A 40 19.49 -5.92 -2.56
C ASN A 40 20.11 -4.67 -1.93
N TYR A 41 19.34 -3.58 -1.83
CA TYR A 41 19.83 -2.34 -1.21
C TYR A 41 20.24 -2.55 0.25
N LEU A 42 19.43 -3.30 1.01
CA LEU A 42 19.73 -3.60 2.42
C LEU A 42 21.03 -4.39 2.56
N ILE A 43 21.25 -5.43 1.73
CA ILE A 43 22.50 -6.21 1.71
C ILE A 43 23.71 -5.30 1.43
N GLU A 44 23.58 -4.41 0.45
CA GLU A 44 24.69 -3.56 -0.01
C GLU A 44 25.06 -2.44 0.98
N HIS A 45 24.09 -1.90 1.72
CA HIS A 45 24.28 -0.65 2.48
C HIS A 45 24.29 -0.83 4.00
N THR A 46 23.84 -1.97 4.52
CA THR A 46 23.77 -2.19 5.98
C THR A 46 25.10 -2.71 6.51
N ASP A 47 25.91 -1.82 7.08
CA ASP A 47 27.10 -2.19 7.84
C ASP A 47 26.73 -2.68 9.24
N VAL A 48 27.12 -3.91 9.56
CA VAL A 48 26.88 -4.58 10.85
C VAL A 48 28.17 -4.78 11.65
N SER A 49 29.32 -4.30 11.18
CA SER A 49 30.63 -4.51 11.82
C SER A 49 30.74 -3.91 13.23
N ASP A 50 29.91 -2.91 13.53
CA ASP A 50 29.77 -2.27 14.83
C ASP A 50 28.80 -2.99 15.79
N LEU A 51 28.09 -4.02 15.32
CA LEU A 51 27.13 -4.79 16.12
C LEU A 51 27.77 -6.00 16.80
N PRO A 52 27.16 -6.57 17.86
CA PRO A 52 27.63 -7.80 18.50
C PRO A 52 27.76 -8.97 17.51
N GLU A 53 28.70 -9.90 17.75
CA GLU A 53 28.94 -11.08 16.88
C GLU A 53 27.67 -11.87 16.55
N LYS A 54 26.73 -11.95 17.49
CA LYS A 54 25.42 -12.59 17.29
C LYS A 54 24.63 -11.92 16.17
N ASP A 55 24.59 -10.59 16.14
CA ASP A 55 23.87 -9.83 15.11
C ASP A 55 24.57 -9.90 13.76
N GLN A 56 25.90 -9.93 13.76
CA GLN A 56 26.68 -10.15 12.53
C GLN A 56 26.38 -11.53 11.92
N SER A 57 26.38 -12.58 12.74
CA SER A 57 26.04 -13.95 12.30
C SER A 57 24.59 -14.04 11.79
N ASN A 58 23.65 -13.44 12.51
CA ASN A 58 22.26 -13.32 12.09
C ASN A 58 22.12 -12.61 10.73
N TRP A 59 22.88 -11.52 10.53
CA TRP A 59 22.89 -10.78 9.27
C TRP A 59 23.44 -11.61 8.10
N VAL A 60 24.49 -12.41 8.35
CA VAL A 60 25.02 -13.35 7.34
C VAL A 60 23.95 -14.36 6.93
N SER A 61 23.27 -15.00 7.90
CA SER A 61 22.18 -15.94 7.60
C SER A 61 21.01 -15.28 6.86
N PHE A 62 20.69 -14.02 7.19
CA PHE A 62 19.71 -13.23 6.47
C PHE A 62 20.11 -13.02 5.00
N CYS A 63 21.35 -12.61 4.74
CA CYS A 63 21.87 -12.41 3.39
C CYS A 63 21.88 -13.72 2.58
N GLU A 64 22.28 -14.84 3.20
CA GLU A 64 22.26 -16.17 2.57
C GLU A 64 20.84 -16.59 2.19
N ALA A 65 19.86 -16.38 3.07
CA ALA A 65 18.45 -16.67 2.79
C ALA A 65 17.96 -15.90 1.56
N LEU A 66 18.21 -14.58 1.50
CA LEU A 66 17.86 -13.75 0.34
C LEU A 66 18.53 -14.25 -0.94
N ASN A 67 19.83 -14.55 -0.89
CA ASN A 67 20.60 -15.06 -2.04
C ASN A 67 20.11 -16.42 -2.53
N SER A 68 19.51 -17.23 -1.65
CA SER A 68 18.86 -18.50 -2.00
C SER A 68 17.45 -18.34 -2.59
N GLY A 69 16.96 -17.11 -2.74
CA GLY A 69 15.63 -16.81 -3.30
C GLY A 69 14.51 -16.74 -2.27
N VAL A 70 14.81 -16.73 -0.97
CA VAL A 70 13.81 -16.49 0.07
C VAL A 70 13.37 -15.02 0.01
N GLY A 71 12.06 -14.77 0.06
CA GLY A 71 11.52 -13.40 0.05
C GLY A 71 11.92 -12.59 1.28
N LEU A 72 12.03 -11.27 1.12
CA LEU A 72 12.50 -10.34 2.17
C LEU A 72 11.77 -10.51 3.51
N GLU A 73 10.44 -10.57 3.47
CA GLU A 73 9.62 -10.73 4.67
C GLU A 73 9.90 -12.06 5.37
N THR A 74 9.94 -13.17 4.63
CA THR A 74 10.25 -14.49 5.17
C THR A 74 11.66 -14.54 5.75
N ALA A 75 12.65 -13.95 5.09
CA ALA A 75 14.03 -13.89 5.58
C ALA A 75 14.12 -13.09 6.90
N LEU A 76 13.44 -11.94 7.00
CA LEU A 76 13.37 -11.13 8.23
C LEU A 76 12.59 -11.83 9.36
N HIS A 77 11.69 -12.76 9.04
CA HIS A 77 11.00 -13.58 10.05
C HIS A 77 11.86 -14.74 10.58
N GLN A 78 12.71 -15.32 9.74
CA GLN A 78 13.57 -16.46 10.11
C GLN A 78 14.73 -16.04 11.01
N VAL A 79 15.17 -14.79 10.92
CA VAL A 79 16.31 -14.27 11.68
C VAL A 79 15.83 -13.44 12.87
N GLN A 80 16.28 -13.77 14.07
CA GLN A 80 16.03 -12.95 15.26
C GLN A 80 16.90 -11.70 15.23
N VAL A 81 16.39 -10.64 14.61
CA VAL A 81 17.07 -9.34 14.55
C VAL A 81 16.97 -8.60 15.90
N SER A 82 18.10 -8.10 16.39
CA SER A 82 18.13 -7.21 17.56
C SER A 82 17.46 -5.87 17.26
N GLU A 83 17.20 -5.08 18.30
CA GLU A 83 16.71 -3.71 18.15
C GLU A 83 17.69 -2.83 17.36
N ALA A 84 19.01 -2.99 17.60
CA ALA A 84 20.04 -2.23 16.91
C ALA A 84 20.08 -2.55 15.40
N LEU A 85 20.07 -3.85 15.04
CA LEU A 85 20.03 -4.28 13.65
C LEU A 85 18.71 -3.84 12.97
N THR A 86 17.60 -3.93 13.68
CA THR A 86 16.30 -3.47 13.18
C THR A 86 16.31 -1.96 12.93
N GLY A 87 16.93 -1.18 13.81
CA GLY A 87 17.12 0.27 13.62
C GLY A 87 17.88 0.58 12.33
N LYS A 88 18.96 -0.16 12.04
CA LYS A 88 19.70 -0.01 10.76
C LYS A 88 18.82 -0.35 9.56
N ILE A 89 18.08 -1.46 9.59
CA ILE A 89 17.18 -1.86 8.49
C ILE A 89 16.08 -0.81 8.26
N ILE A 90 15.47 -0.29 9.32
CA ILE A 90 14.47 0.78 9.25
C ILE A 90 15.09 2.02 8.59
N ASN A 91 16.26 2.46 9.04
CA ASN A 91 16.92 3.65 8.51
C ASN A 91 17.27 3.49 7.03
N HIS A 92 17.86 2.37 6.61
CA HIS A 92 18.17 2.12 5.21
C HIS A 92 16.92 1.99 4.33
N THR A 93 15.88 1.34 4.84
CA THR A 93 14.57 1.28 4.15
C THR A 93 13.99 2.67 3.97
N TRP A 94 13.98 3.49 5.03
CA TRP A 94 13.50 4.86 4.98
C TRP A 94 14.29 5.67 3.96
N THR A 95 15.63 5.61 3.99
CA THR A 95 16.50 6.36 3.07
C THR A 95 16.23 6.02 1.61
N LEU A 96 16.15 4.74 1.25
CA LEU A 96 15.90 4.33 -0.13
C LEU A 96 14.53 4.85 -0.61
N ILE A 97 13.48 4.56 0.16
CA ILE A 97 12.10 4.84 -0.27
C ILE A 97 11.83 6.35 -0.21
N ASN A 98 12.38 7.09 0.76
CA ASN A 98 12.26 8.55 0.83
C ASN A 98 12.94 9.24 -0.35
N ARG A 99 14.11 8.77 -0.77
CA ARG A 99 14.78 9.30 -1.97
C ARG A 99 13.90 9.15 -3.20
N GLU A 100 13.40 7.94 -3.46
CA GLU A 100 12.54 7.66 -4.63
C GLU A 100 11.22 8.42 -4.57
N ASP A 101 10.61 8.53 -3.39
CA ASP A 101 9.38 9.29 -3.15
C ASP A 101 9.56 10.78 -3.46
N LEU A 102 10.65 11.40 -2.97
CA LEU A 102 11.00 12.79 -3.26
C LEU A 102 11.32 13.02 -4.74
N GLU A 103 11.98 12.06 -5.41
CA GLU A 103 12.21 12.13 -6.86
C GLU A 103 10.90 12.08 -7.65
N ILE A 104 9.93 11.26 -7.24
CA ILE A 104 8.59 11.25 -7.85
C ILE A 104 7.88 12.58 -7.59
N PHE A 105 7.96 13.12 -6.38
CA PHE A 105 7.39 14.43 -6.07
C PHE A 105 7.98 15.52 -6.96
N LYS A 106 9.32 15.59 -7.08
CA LYS A 106 10.01 16.59 -7.93
C LYS A 106 9.56 16.47 -9.40
N ARG A 107 9.51 15.26 -9.95
CA ARG A 107 9.01 15.03 -11.32
C ARG A 107 7.57 15.49 -11.52
N SER A 108 6.71 15.34 -10.51
CA SER A 108 5.31 15.79 -10.60
C SER A 108 5.12 17.31 -10.52
N LEU A 109 6.16 18.08 -10.20
CA LEU A 109 6.14 19.54 -10.28
C LEU A 109 6.36 20.04 -11.71
N GLU A 110 7.13 19.31 -12.50
CA GLU A 110 7.53 19.70 -13.86
C GLU A 110 6.48 19.29 -14.91
N GLY A 111 5.73 18.21 -14.64
CA GLY A 111 4.70 17.69 -15.52
C GLY A 111 3.28 18.17 -15.18
N ASN A 112 2.41 18.17 -16.19
CA ASN A 112 0.95 18.27 -16.01
C ASN A 112 0.28 16.91 -15.83
N ASP A 113 1.07 15.84 -15.69
CA ASP A 113 0.56 14.49 -15.54
C ASP A 113 -0.15 14.34 -14.20
N ARG A 114 -1.34 13.74 -14.26
CA ARG A 114 -2.17 13.47 -13.09
C ARG A 114 -1.91 12.06 -12.59
N TYR A 115 -1.86 11.89 -11.27
CA TYR A 115 -1.83 10.56 -10.67
C TYR A 115 -3.13 9.82 -10.98
N SER A 116 -3.07 8.57 -11.44
CA SER A 116 -4.26 7.78 -11.76
C SER A 116 -5.20 7.64 -10.55
N LEU A 117 -4.63 7.55 -9.34
CA LEU A 117 -5.41 7.58 -8.11
C LEU A 117 -6.13 8.93 -7.93
N GLY A 118 -5.50 10.05 -8.25
CA GLY A 118 -6.12 11.37 -8.21
C GLY A 118 -7.30 11.49 -9.17
N ILE A 119 -7.15 11.00 -10.40
CA ILE A 119 -8.24 10.93 -11.39
C ILE A 119 -9.43 10.13 -10.84
N LEU A 120 -9.15 8.96 -10.24
CA LEU A 120 -10.16 8.12 -9.59
C LEU A 120 -10.90 8.86 -8.47
N LEU A 121 -10.17 9.45 -7.53
CA LEU A 121 -10.76 10.15 -6.38
C LEU A 121 -11.61 11.34 -6.83
N SER A 122 -11.11 12.12 -7.79
CA SER A 122 -11.84 13.24 -8.37
C SER A 122 -13.15 12.82 -9.00
N HIS A 123 -13.17 11.69 -9.71
CA HIS A 123 -14.39 11.13 -10.30
C HIS A 123 -15.35 10.66 -9.21
N MET A 124 -14.87 9.93 -8.18
CA MET A 124 -15.70 9.48 -7.06
C MET A 124 -16.38 10.64 -6.32
N PHE A 125 -15.68 11.75 -6.11
CA PHE A 125 -16.24 12.96 -5.50
C PHE A 125 -17.23 13.73 -6.39
N ARG A 126 -17.47 13.35 -7.64
CA ARG A 126 -18.60 13.92 -8.42
C ARG A 126 -19.96 13.47 -7.88
N SER A 127 -19.99 12.38 -7.12
CA SER A 127 -21.18 11.88 -6.43
C SER A 127 -21.49 12.65 -5.13
N SER A 128 -22.49 12.19 -4.37
CA SER A 128 -22.82 12.72 -3.03
C SER A 128 -21.88 12.27 -1.92
N ILE A 129 -20.84 11.48 -2.23
CA ILE A 129 -19.90 10.97 -1.23
C ILE A 129 -19.05 12.12 -0.68
N SER A 130 -18.97 12.21 0.64
CA SER A 130 -18.13 13.17 1.36
C SER A 130 -16.80 12.58 1.84
N THR A 131 -16.71 11.24 1.95
CA THR A 131 -15.54 10.57 2.51
C THR A 131 -15.17 9.36 1.68
N ILE A 132 -13.93 9.31 1.21
CA ILE A 132 -13.35 8.12 0.59
C ILE A 132 -12.32 7.55 1.57
N ASN A 133 -12.24 6.23 1.68
CA ASN A 133 -11.24 5.56 2.51
C ASN A 133 -10.25 4.83 1.59
N ILE A 134 -8.97 5.03 1.88
CA ILE A 134 -7.83 4.39 1.24
C ILE A 134 -7.07 3.68 2.35
N ILE A 135 -6.76 2.40 2.18
CA ILE A 135 -5.86 1.66 3.05
C ILE A 135 -4.60 1.37 2.26
N THR A 136 -3.44 1.57 2.86
CA THR A 136 -2.16 1.26 2.20
C THR A 136 -1.19 0.59 3.15
N THR A 137 -0.48 -0.40 2.62
CA THR A 137 0.67 -1.03 3.28
C THR A 137 1.99 -0.32 2.94
N ASN A 138 1.94 0.73 2.11
CA ASN A 138 3.12 1.42 1.61
C ASN A 138 3.50 2.59 2.53
N TYR A 139 4.81 2.85 2.63
CA TYR A 139 5.34 3.96 3.43
C TYR A 139 5.30 5.29 2.68
N ASP A 140 5.39 5.24 1.35
CA ASP A 140 5.45 6.40 0.46
C ASP A 140 4.21 7.29 0.55
N ARG A 141 4.34 8.51 0.04
CA ARG A 141 3.33 9.58 0.13
C ARG A 141 2.57 9.77 -1.18
N LEU A 142 2.58 8.78 -2.08
CA LEU A 142 1.96 8.91 -3.40
C LEU A 142 0.44 9.10 -3.34
N ALA A 143 -0.22 8.53 -2.33
CA ALA A 143 -1.66 8.72 -2.14
C ALA A 143 -1.99 10.15 -1.71
N GLU A 144 -1.16 10.74 -0.87
CA GLU A 144 -1.19 12.13 -0.43
C GLU A 144 -0.96 13.06 -1.62
N TYR A 145 0.08 12.80 -2.43
CA TYR A 145 0.37 13.57 -3.65
C TYR A 145 -0.77 13.53 -4.66
N ALA A 146 -1.38 12.36 -4.83
CA ALA A 146 -2.55 12.19 -5.68
C ALA A 146 -3.77 12.99 -5.19
N CYS A 147 -3.96 13.12 -3.88
CA CYS A 147 -5.01 13.96 -3.31
C CYS A 147 -4.70 15.45 -3.54
N ASP A 148 -3.48 15.88 -3.23
CA ASP A 148 -3.09 17.29 -3.27
C ASP A 148 -3.12 17.85 -4.70
N LYS A 149 -2.68 17.07 -5.70
CA LYS A 149 -2.75 17.47 -7.12
C LYS A 149 -4.17 17.66 -7.65
N GLU A 150 -5.16 17.10 -6.97
CA GLU A 150 -6.58 17.19 -7.34
C GLU A 150 -7.37 18.14 -6.44
N ASN A 151 -6.68 18.88 -5.56
CA ASN A 151 -7.30 19.74 -4.54
C ASN A 151 -8.25 18.95 -3.62
N ILE A 152 -7.90 17.70 -3.30
CA ILE A 152 -8.64 16.84 -2.38
C ILE A 152 -7.97 16.89 -1.01
N HIS A 153 -8.73 17.21 0.03
CA HIS A 153 -8.21 17.15 1.39
C HIS A 153 -7.96 15.68 1.79
N HIS A 154 -6.77 15.40 2.31
CA HIS A 154 -6.42 14.08 2.83
C HIS A 154 -6.25 14.11 4.36
N TYR A 155 -6.42 12.95 4.98
CA TYR A 155 -6.23 12.73 6.41
C TYR A 155 -5.52 11.40 6.65
N THR A 156 -4.42 11.42 7.40
CA THR A 156 -3.55 10.25 7.62
C THR A 156 -3.45 9.82 9.09
N GLY A 157 -4.26 10.39 9.99
CA GLY A 157 -4.12 10.20 11.45
C GLY A 157 -3.52 11.39 12.19
N PHE A 158 -3.11 12.41 11.46
CA PHE A 158 -2.39 13.57 11.99
C PHE A 158 -3.06 14.88 11.56
N THR A 159 -2.80 15.96 12.28
CA THR A 159 -3.18 17.32 11.90
C THR A 159 -2.51 17.75 10.58
N HIS A 160 -2.91 18.88 10.00
CA HIS A 160 -2.27 19.44 8.79
C HIS A 160 -1.07 20.33 9.12
N GLY A 161 -0.19 20.53 8.14
CA GLY A 161 0.97 21.42 8.24
C GLY A 161 2.32 20.70 8.10
N TYR A 162 3.40 21.43 8.35
CA TYR A 162 4.78 20.90 8.28
C TYR A 162 5.15 20.08 9.52
N PHE A 163 4.62 20.47 10.67
CA PHE A 163 4.73 19.76 11.94
C PHE A 163 3.33 19.33 12.37
N ARG A 164 3.09 18.02 12.44
CA ARG A 164 1.76 17.46 12.62
C ARG A 164 1.70 16.61 13.87
N GLN A 165 0.62 16.72 14.63
CA GLN A 165 0.37 15.94 15.83
C GLN A 165 -0.64 14.84 15.55
N LEU A 166 -0.60 13.77 16.32
CA LEU A 166 -1.68 12.78 16.30
C LEU A 166 -3.01 13.46 16.58
N SER A 167 -4.01 13.10 15.78
CA SER A 167 -5.35 13.66 15.89
C SER A 167 -6.37 12.57 15.62
N GLN A 168 -7.61 12.80 16.04
CA GLN A 168 -8.72 11.93 15.66
C GLN A 168 -9.34 12.40 14.33
N PRO A 169 -9.96 11.48 13.55
CA PRO A 169 -10.54 11.84 12.25
C PRO A 169 -11.61 12.95 12.33
N SER A 170 -12.23 13.14 13.49
CA SER A 170 -13.26 14.15 13.75
C SER A 170 -12.71 15.57 13.93
N GLU A 171 -11.42 15.74 14.19
CA GLU A 171 -10.79 17.05 14.38
C GLU A 171 -10.58 17.79 13.05
N VAL A 172 -10.32 17.05 11.98
CA VAL A 172 -10.24 17.58 10.62
C VAL A 172 -11.62 17.58 9.98
N LYS A 173 -12.29 18.74 10.07
CA LYS A 173 -13.62 18.98 9.49
C LYS A 173 -13.52 19.72 8.16
N VAL A 174 -13.65 18.95 7.09
CA VAL A 174 -13.75 19.45 5.71
C VAL A 174 -14.93 18.77 5.02
N SER A 175 -15.50 19.42 4.01
CA SER A 175 -16.71 18.94 3.32
C SER A 175 -16.47 17.62 2.57
N ARG A 176 -15.28 17.46 1.99
CA ARG A 176 -14.86 16.26 1.26
C ARG A 176 -13.44 15.89 1.65
N LYS A 177 -13.23 14.63 2.05
CA LYS A 177 -11.90 14.12 2.40
C LYS A 177 -11.63 12.68 1.98
N ALA A 178 -10.38 12.41 1.66
CA ALA A 178 -9.84 11.07 1.58
C ALA A 178 -9.12 10.72 2.90
N ASN A 179 -9.59 9.71 3.62
CA ASN A 179 -8.82 9.15 4.73
C ASN A 179 -7.83 8.11 4.15
N ILE A 180 -6.55 8.24 4.50
CA ILE A 180 -5.47 7.36 4.07
C ILE A 180 -4.92 6.64 5.31
N TRP A 181 -5.30 5.38 5.45
CA TRP A 181 -4.92 4.54 6.58
C TRP A 181 -3.64 3.78 6.25
N LYS A 182 -2.50 4.30 6.73
CA LYS A 182 -1.16 3.73 6.49
C LYS A 182 -0.80 2.72 7.57
N VAL A 183 -1.23 1.48 7.39
CA VAL A 183 -1.18 0.45 8.45
C VAL A 183 0.25 0.03 8.84
N HIS A 184 1.23 0.31 7.98
CA HIS A 184 2.65 0.06 8.24
C HIS A 184 3.47 1.32 8.47
N GLY A 185 2.82 2.45 8.77
CA GLY A 185 3.51 3.70 8.98
C GLY A 185 3.75 4.49 7.70
N SER A 186 4.52 5.56 7.84
CA SER A 186 4.77 6.52 6.78
C SER A 186 6.18 7.09 6.87
N LEU A 187 6.74 7.48 5.73
CA LEU A 187 8.05 8.15 5.67
C LEU A 187 8.07 9.49 6.43
N ASP A 188 6.92 10.10 6.63
CA ASP A 188 6.79 11.38 7.32
C ASP A 188 6.35 11.23 8.77
N TRP A 189 6.40 10.04 9.38
CA TRP A 189 6.08 9.81 10.79
C TRP A 189 7.34 9.50 11.60
N PHE A 190 7.47 10.11 12.77
CA PHE A 190 8.63 9.96 13.64
C PHE A 190 8.23 9.90 15.12
N GLU A 191 8.98 9.16 15.91
CA GLU A 191 9.04 9.37 17.36
C GLU A 191 10.11 10.43 17.64
N SER A 192 9.73 11.45 18.38
CA SER A 192 10.64 12.54 18.76
C SER A 192 11.53 12.15 19.95
N PRO A 193 12.59 12.92 20.24
CA PRO A 193 13.37 12.78 21.47
C PRO A 193 12.53 12.84 22.76
N LEU A 194 11.34 13.47 22.72
CA LEU A 194 10.39 13.56 23.85
C LEU A 194 9.45 12.35 23.94
N LYS A 195 9.62 11.33 23.08
CA LYS A 195 8.81 10.09 23.05
C LYS A 195 7.37 10.25 22.60
N ASP A 196 7.02 11.38 22.00
CA ASP A 196 5.76 11.57 21.28
C ASP A 196 5.90 11.25 19.79
N VAL A 197 4.80 10.82 19.18
CA VAL A 197 4.71 10.53 17.75
C VAL A 197 4.22 11.78 17.02
N ILE A 198 4.98 12.20 16.03
CA ILE A 198 4.70 13.38 15.22
C ILE A 198 4.85 13.09 13.73
N GLY A 199 4.22 13.93 12.91
CA GLY A 199 4.38 13.92 11.46
C GLY A 199 5.25 15.08 10.99
N LEU A 200 6.34 14.81 10.27
CA LEU A 200 7.23 15.81 9.68
C LEU A 200 7.27 15.67 8.15
N SER A 201 6.70 16.64 7.46
CA SER A 201 6.50 16.57 6.01
C SER A 201 7.79 16.86 5.22
N HIS A 202 8.02 16.11 4.14
CA HIS A 202 9.04 16.38 3.11
C HIS A 202 10.48 16.57 3.60
N LEU A 203 10.91 15.80 4.60
CA LEU A 203 12.31 15.77 5.02
C LEU A 203 13.18 14.98 4.02
N GLU A 204 14.36 15.51 3.73
CA GLU A 204 15.37 14.80 2.92
C GLU A 204 16.12 13.74 3.74
N GLU A 205 16.32 14.01 5.03
CA GLU A 205 17.05 13.16 5.97
C GLU A 205 16.28 12.97 7.28
N ILE A 206 16.57 11.89 7.99
CA ILE A 206 16.02 11.63 9.33
C ILE A 206 16.64 12.65 10.30
N PRO A 207 15.85 13.48 11.01
CA PRO A 207 16.40 14.46 11.93
C PRO A 207 17.12 13.80 13.11
N ALA A 208 18.17 14.44 13.61
CA ALA A 208 18.95 13.91 14.73
C ALA A 208 18.08 13.64 15.96
N GLY A 209 18.16 12.41 16.48
CA GLY A 209 17.40 11.96 17.65
C GLY A 209 15.94 11.56 17.38
N TYR A 210 15.49 11.63 16.12
CA TYR A 210 14.16 11.16 15.71
C TYR A 210 14.25 9.73 15.17
N LEU A 211 13.23 8.93 15.45
CA LEU A 211 13.14 7.54 15.00
C LEU A 211 12.00 7.38 14.00
N PRO A 212 12.26 6.91 12.76
CA PRO A 212 11.20 6.67 11.79
C PRO A 212 10.14 5.70 12.31
N GLN A 213 8.87 6.04 12.06
CA GLN A 213 7.71 5.23 12.39
C GLN A 213 7.18 4.51 11.15
N ILE A 214 8.01 3.61 10.62
CA ILE A 214 7.65 2.62 9.61
C ILE A 214 7.79 1.21 10.19
N VAL A 215 6.93 0.30 9.74
CA VAL A 215 6.91 -1.09 10.18
C VAL A 215 7.51 -1.95 9.09
N THR A 216 8.79 -2.30 9.25
CA THR A 216 9.47 -3.22 8.33
C THR A 216 8.92 -4.64 8.48
N PRO A 217 8.98 -5.48 7.42
CA PRO A 217 8.63 -6.89 7.52
C PRO A 217 9.46 -7.61 8.60
N GLY A 218 8.93 -8.68 9.20
CA GLY A 218 9.64 -9.47 10.23
C GLY A 218 8.98 -9.48 11.61
N THR A 219 9.61 -10.16 12.57
CA THR A 219 9.01 -10.50 13.88
C THR A 219 8.64 -9.29 14.75
N GLN A 220 9.37 -8.17 14.65
CA GLN A 220 9.08 -6.95 15.42
C GLN A 220 7.83 -6.20 14.93
N LYS A 221 7.29 -6.54 13.75
CA LYS A 221 6.03 -5.98 13.19
C LYS A 221 4.87 -6.12 14.17
N TYR A 222 4.76 -7.27 14.84
CA TYR A 222 3.63 -7.55 15.74
C TYR A 222 3.66 -6.70 17.01
N GLN A 223 4.85 -6.38 17.53
CA GLN A 223 4.97 -5.56 18.75
C GLN A 223 4.68 -4.09 18.49
N ARG A 224 5.23 -3.54 17.39
CA ARG A 224 5.07 -2.12 17.05
C ARG A 224 3.62 -1.77 16.71
N THR A 225 2.90 -2.65 16.03
CA THR A 225 1.52 -2.39 15.60
C THR A 225 0.48 -2.31 16.74
N HIS A 226 0.87 -2.69 17.97
CA HIS A 226 0.06 -2.48 19.17
C HIS A 226 0.23 -1.09 19.81
N LEU A 227 1.22 -0.31 19.36
CA LEU A 227 1.50 1.04 19.84
C LEU A 227 0.84 2.10 18.95
N GLU A 228 0.72 3.31 19.47
CA GLU A 228 0.37 4.46 18.63
C GLU A 228 1.55 4.80 17.68
N PRO A 229 1.28 5.24 16.44
CA PRO A 229 -0.03 5.57 15.88
C PRO A 229 -0.77 4.37 15.26
N TYR A 230 -0.09 3.24 15.09
CA TYR A 230 -0.57 2.09 14.33
C TYR A 230 -1.86 1.53 14.87
N ARG A 231 -2.01 1.45 16.20
CA ARG A 231 -3.23 0.96 16.84
C ARG A 231 -4.46 1.74 16.39
N SER A 232 -4.42 3.07 16.46
CA SER A 232 -5.53 3.93 16.03
C SER A 232 -5.77 3.82 14.51
N ILE A 233 -4.70 3.78 13.71
CA ILE A 233 -4.81 3.66 12.25
C ILE A 233 -5.42 2.33 11.84
N ILE A 234 -4.93 1.20 12.38
CA ILE A 234 -5.44 -0.14 12.11
C ILE A 234 -6.89 -0.23 12.53
N ASN A 235 -7.27 0.28 13.72
CA ASN A 235 -8.67 0.31 14.15
C ASN A 235 -9.58 1.05 13.16
N ASN A 236 -9.15 2.21 12.64
CA ASN A 236 -9.91 2.97 11.65
C ASN A 236 -9.98 2.26 10.29
N ALA A 237 -8.86 1.67 9.84
CA ALA A 237 -8.82 0.83 8.64
C ALA A 237 -9.81 -0.34 8.76
N ASP A 238 -9.83 -0.97 9.93
CA ASP A 238 -10.72 -2.07 10.26
C ASP A 238 -12.20 -1.68 10.21
N LEU A 239 -12.55 -0.49 10.69
CA LEU A 239 -13.89 0.07 10.59
C LEU A 239 -14.24 0.37 9.13
N ALA A 240 -13.31 0.94 8.36
CA ALA A 240 -13.49 1.20 6.94
C ALA A 240 -13.75 -0.09 6.15
N ILE A 241 -12.99 -1.17 6.41
CA ILE A 241 -13.23 -2.50 5.84
C ILE A 241 -14.63 -3.00 6.22
N THR A 242 -15.00 -2.93 7.51
CA THR A 242 -16.33 -3.38 7.96
C THR A 242 -17.48 -2.62 7.30
N ASN A 243 -17.30 -1.35 6.95
CA ASN A 243 -18.35 -0.51 6.37
C ASN A 243 -18.38 -0.48 4.84
N ALA A 244 -17.30 -0.90 4.16
CA ALA A 244 -17.19 -0.84 2.69
C ALA A 244 -18.25 -1.68 1.94
N ALA A 245 -18.83 -1.17 0.85
CA ALA A 245 -19.79 -1.95 0.05
C ALA A 245 -19.10 -2.79 -1.05
N SER A 246 -17.90 -2.38 -1.47
CA SER A 246 -17.01 -3.08 -2.40
C SER A 246 -15.55 -2.69 -2.14
N TYR A 247 -14.61 -3.36 -2.80
CA TYR A 247 -13.17 -3.13 -2.66
C TYR A 247 -12.50 -2.97 -4.03
N LEU A 248 -11.53 -2.07 -4.12
CA LEU A 248 -10.61 -1.92 -5.24
C LEU A 248 -9.17 -2.07 -4.74
N CYS A 249 -8.52 -3.18 -5.09
CA CYS A 249 -7.15 -3.48 -4.73
C CYS A 249 -6.22 -3.14 -5.92
N VAL A 250 -5.28 -2.22 -5.72
CA VAL A 250 -4.31 -1.79 -6.74
C VAL A 250 -2.91 -2.23 -6.31
N GLY A 251 -2.31 -3.14 -7.07
CA GLY A 251 -0.97 -3.65 -6.81
C GLY A 251 -0.79 -4.29 -5.43
N TYR A 252 -1.87 -4.81 -4.85
CA TYR A 252 -1.88 -5.43 -3.53
C TYR A 252 -1.72 -6.94 -3.63
N GLY A 253 -0.69 -7.48 -2.94
CA GLY A 253 -0.25 -8.86 -3.09
C GLY A 253 -0.94 -9.88 -2.18
N PHE A 254 -1.87 -9.47 -1.31
CA PHE A 254 -2.56 -10.36 -0.35
C PHE A 254 -1.60 -11.23 0.49
N ASN A 255 -0.59 -10.58 1.07
CA ASN A 255 0.34 -11.19 2.03
C ASN A 255 0.35 -10.43 3.37
N ASP A 256 -0.64 -9.58 3.65
CA ASP A 256 -0.64 -8.75 4.86
C ASP A 256 -1.62 -9.23 5.91
N GLU A 257 -1.10 -9.60 7.08
CA GLU A 257 -1.89 -10.18 8.16
C GLU A 257 -2.82 -9.18 8.87
N HIS A 258 -2.59 -7.86 8.76
CA HIS A 258 -3.42 -6.87 9.46
C HIS A 258 -4.74 -6.62 8.73
N ILE A 259 -4.73 -6.51 7.40
CA ILE A 259 -5.92 -6.11 6.64
C ILE A 259 -6.59 -7.26 5.88
N GLN A 260 -5.82 -8.24 5.42
CA GLN A 260 -6.31 -9.30 4.53
C GLN A 260 -7.38 -10.20 5.18
N PRO A 261 -7.22 -10.71 6.42
CA PRO A 261 -8.18 -11.67 6.96
C PRO A 261 -9.60 -11.09 7.06
N LYS A 262 -9.72 -9.79 7.38
CA LYS A 262 -11.00 -9.11 7.53
C LYS A 262 -11.63 -8.82 6.18
N LEU A 263 -10.84 -8.35 5.21
CA LEU A 263 -11.27 -8.11 3.84
C LEU A 263 -11.79 -9.41 3.20
N MET A 264 -11.00 -10.49 3.28
CA MET A 264 -11.37 -11.81 2.75
C MET A 264 -12.62 -12.39 3.41
N ARG A 265 -12.75 -12.28 4.74
CA ARG A 265 -13.96 -12.72 5.44
C ARG A 265 -15.21 -12.02 4.90
N LYS A 266 -15.13 -10.72 4.63
CA LYS A 266 -16.25 -9.94 4.12
C LYS A 266 -16.59 -10.32 2.67
N CYS A 267 -15.60 -10.49 1.80
CA CYS A 267 -15.83 -10.97 0.44
C CYS A 267 -16.47 -12.37 0.43
N ALA A 268 -15.92 -13.33 1.18
CA ALA A 268 -16.38 -14.72 1.19
C ALA A 268 -17.73 -14.92 1.88
N ARG A 269 -17.98 -14.27 3.02
CA ARG A 269 -19.20 -14.51 3.83
C ARG A 269 -20.35 -13.56 3.55
N GLN A 270 -20.05 -12.31 3.17
CA GLN A 270 -21.07 -11.28 2.93
C GLN A 270 -21.23 -10.95 1.45
N GLY A 271 -20.43 -11.57 0.56
CA GLY A 271 -20.50 -11.36 -0.88
C GLY A 271 -20.10 -9.95 -1.31
N ALA A 272 -19.29 -9.24 -0.51
CA ALA A 272 -18.79 -7.93 -0.89
C ALA A 272 -17.93 -8.06 -2.17
N PRO A 273 -18.23 -7.31 -3.25
CA PRO A 273 -17.44 -7.39 -4.47
C PRO A 273 -16.02 -6.89 -4.29
N ILE A 274 -15.07 -7.53 -4.97
CA ILE A 274 -13.66 -7.14 -4.98
C ILE A 274 -13.14 -7.03 -6.42
N THR A 275 -12.55 -5.89 -6.74
CA THR A 275 -11.78 -5.69 -7.97
C THR A 275 -10.28 -5.65 -7.64
N ILE A 276 -9.45 -6.32 -8.43
CA ILE A 276 -7.99 -6.37 -8.28
C ILE A 276 -7.37 -5.97 -9.61
N VAL A 277 -6.47 -4.99 -9.60
CA VAL A 277 -5.67 -4.58 -10.76
C VAL A 277 -4.21 -4.59 -10.35
N THR A 278 -3.38 -5.37 -11.04
CA THR A 278 -1.97 -5.58 -10.65
C THR A 278 -1.13 -5.97 -11.86
N TYR A 279 0.18 -5.80 -11.77
CA TYR A 279 1.10 -6.29 -12.81
C TYR A 279 1.02 -7.81 -12.93
N ALA A 280 1.06 -8.52 -11.81
CA ALA A 280 0.91 -9.98 -11.74
C ALA A 280 0.12 -10.36 -10.48
N LEU A 281 -0.77 -11.34 -10.60
CA LEU A 281 -1.49 -11.93 -9.47
C LEU A 281 -0.53 -12.81 -8.69
N SER A 282 -0.42 -12.54 -7.39
CA SER A 282 0.32 -13.41 -6.49
C SER A 282 -0.39 -14.75 -6.31
N GLU A 283 0.35 -15.79 -5.95
CA GLU A 283 -0.23 -17.09 -5.60
C GLU A 283 -1.21 -16.97 -4.43
N ALA A 284 -0.95 -16.07 -3.48
CA ALA A 284 -1.89 -15.75 -2.41
C ALA A 284 -3.20 -15.16 -2.95
N THR A 285 -3.13 -14.26 -3.94
CA THR A 285 -4.32 -13.71 -4.60
C THR A 285 -5.16 -14.80 -5.26
N LYS A 286 -4.51 -15.68 -6.05
CA LYS A 286 -5.19 -16.80 -6.71
C LYS A 286 -5.83 -17.75 -5.69
N LYS A 287 -5.10 -18.09 -4.63
CA LYS A 287 -5.58 -18.96 -3.55
C LYS A 287 -6.77 -18.37 -2.79
N HIS A 288 -6.71 -17.09 -2.43
CA HIS A 288 -7.69 -16.47 -1.54
C HIS A 288 -8.91 -15.89 -2.25
N VAL A 289 -8.75 -15.43 -3.49
CA VAL A 289 -9.83 -14.76 -4.24
C VAL A 289 -10.42 -15.71 -5.28
N ILE A 290 -9.61 -16.15 -6.24
CA ILE A 290 -10.09 -16.95 -7.38
C ILE A 290 -10.53 -18.35 -6.93
N ASN A 291 -9.69 -19.01 -6.12
CA ASN A 291 -9.92 -20.37 -5.63
C ASN A 291 -10.47 -20.39 -4.19
N GLY A 292 -10.64 -19.23 -3.55
CA GLY A 292 -10.84 -19.10 -2.10
C GLY A 292 -12.29 -18.91 -1.65
N GLY A 293 -13.27 -19.19 -2.52
CA GLY A 293 -14.70 -19.09 -2.19
C GLY A 293 -15.26 -17.65 -2.21
N VAL A 294 -14.58 -16.72 -2.86
CA VAL A 294 -15.14 -15.38 -3.14
C VAL A 294 -16.04 -15.48 -4.38
N ASN A 295 -17.32 -15.17 -4.22
CA ASN A 295 -18.29 -15.31 -5.32
C ASN A 295 -18.36 -14.07 -6.24
N ASN A 296 -17.88 -12.92 -5.79
CA ASN A 296 -17.97 -11.65 -6.50
C ASN A 296 -16.57 -11.05 -6.65
N TYR A 297 -15.86 -11.41 -7.72
CA TYR A 297 -14.53 -10.88 -8.00
C TYR A 297 -14.33 -10.50 -9.46
N LEU A 298 -13.43 -9.54 -9.67
CA LEU A 298 -12.86 -9.18 -10.96
C LEU A 298 -11.37 -8.94 -10.74
N ALA A 299 -10.49 -9.81 -11.25
CA ALA A 299 -9.04 -9.67 -11.12
C ALA A 299 -8.41 -9.50 -12.51
N ILE A 300 -7.54 -8.52 -12.66
CA ILE A 300 -6.91 -8.16 -13.92
C ILE A 300 -5.40 -8.10 -13.72
N GLU A 301 -4.66 -8.89 -14.49
CA GLU A 301 -3.20 -8.84 -14.57
C GLU A 301 -2.68 -8.59 -15.96
N ARG A 302 -1.40 -8.22 -16.05
CA ARG A 302 -0.71 -8.06 -17.32
C ARG A 302 -0.66 -9.38 -18.06
N GLY A 303 -0.95 -9.34 -19.35
CA GLY A 303 -0.74 -10.47 -20.26
C GLY A 303 0.72 -10.62 -20.66
N ALA A 304 0.94 -11.08 -21.88
CA ALA A 304 2.28 -11.27 -22.44
C ALA A 304 3.07 -9.95 -22.51
N HIS A 305 2.40 -8.83 -22.80
CA HIS A 305 2.97 -7.49 -22.89
C HIS A 305 2.08 -6.43 -22.23
N ASP A 306 2.59 -5.20 -22.11
CA ASP A 306 1.95 -4.11 -21.35
C ASP A 306 0.60 -3.70 -21.93
N ASP A 307 0.41 -3.85 -23.24
CA ASP A 307 -0.85 -3.59 -23.94
C ASP A 307 -1.80 -4.79 -23.98
N GLN A 308 -1.53 -5.85 -23.23
CA GLN A 308 -2.41 -7.00 -23.09
C GLN A 308 -2.78 -7.22 -21.63
N SER A 309 -4.03 -7.60 -21.36
CA SER A 309 -4.51 -7.95 -20.03
C SER A 309 -5.18 -9.32 -20.02
N VAL A 310 -5.03 -10.04 -18.91
CA VAL A 310 -5.76 -11.27 -18.60
C VAL A 310 -6.75 -10.95 -17.48
N ILE A 311 -8.03 -11.24 -17.73
CA ILE A 311 -9.14 -10.89 -16.84
C ILE A 311 -9.77 -12.18 -16.30
N TYR A 312 -9.77 -12.30 -14.99
CA TYR A 312 -10.47 -13.33 -14.23
C TYR A 312 -11.74 -12.73 -13.65
N SER A 313 -12.90 -13.18 -14.13
CA SER A 313 -14.21 -12.70 -13.67
C SER A 313 -15.00 -13.83 -13.04
N SER A 314 -15.67 -13.56 -11.93
CA SER A 314 -16.62 -14.52 -11.34
C SER A 314 -17.87 -14.76 -12.21
N LEU A 315 -18.07 -14.02 -13.30
CA LEU A 315 -19.16 -14.22 -14.26
C LEU A 315 -18.77 -15.07 -15.46
N GLU A 316 -17.47 -15.30 -15.67
CA GLU A 316 -16.93 -16.05 -16.80
C GLU A 316 -16.28 -17.34 -16.31
N LYS A 317 -16.40 -18.42 -17.09
CA LYS A 317 -15.80 -19.71 -16.71
C LYS A 317 -14.29 -19.75 -16.92
N GLU A 318 -13.81 -19.06 -17.95
CA GLU A 318 -12.42 -19.03 -18.36
C GLU A 318 -11.91 -17.58 -18.35
N PRO A 319 -10.60 -17.37 -18.11
CA PRO A 319 -10.01 -16.04 -18.20
C PRO A 319 -10.16 -15.43 -19.59
N VAL A 320 -10.43 -14.14 -19.65
CA VAL A 320 -10.57 -13.39 -20.91
C VAL A 320 -9.29 -12.61 -21.16
N VAL A 321 -8.67 -12.82 -22.32
CA VAL A 321 -7.50 -12.06 -22.77
C VAL A 321 -7.95 -10.92 -23.67
N VAL A 322 -7.42 -9.71 -23.45
CA VAL A 322 -7.72 -8.53 -24.25
C VAL A 322 -6.45 -7.77 -24.63
N GLU A 323 -6.40 -7.25 -25.86
CA GLU A 323 -5.33 -6.38 -26.36
C GLU A 323 -5.54 -4.93 -25.92
N LYS A 324 -5.63 -4.73 -24.61
CA LYS A 324 -5.65 -3.42 -23.95
C LYS A 324 -4.92 -3.48 -22.62
N ASN A 325 -4.31 -2.37 -22.21
CA ASN A 325 -3.87 -2.18 -20.84
C ASN A 325 -5.09 -1.89 -19.94
N LEU A 326 -5.51 -2.88 -19.16
CA LEU A 326 -6.55 -2.79 -18.13
C LEU A 326 -6.04 -3.24 -16.75
N TRP A 327 -4.84 -3.80 -16.70
CA TRP A 327 -4.18 -4.27 -15.48
C TRP A 327 -3.54 -3.14 -14.67
N SER A 328 -3.23 -2.00 -15.30
CA SER A 328 -2.81 -0.79 -14.59
C SER A 328 -4.03 -0.03 -14.07
N LEU A 329 -3.85 0.78 -13.02
CA LEU A 329 -4.94 1.65 -12.55
C LEU A 329 -5.41 2.60 -13.65
N GLN A 330 -4.48 3.20 -14.40
CA GLN A 330 -4.81 4.11 -15.52
C GLN A 330 -5.68 3.42 -16.56
N GLY A 331 -5.27 2.22 -16.97
CA GLY A 331 -6.00 1.38 -17.91
C GLY A 331 -7.39 1.01 -17.40
N TYR A 332 -7.48 0.55 -16.15
CA TYR A 332 -8.73 0.20 -15.50
C TYR A 332 -9.72 1.38 -15.43
N LEU A 333 -9.25 2.63 -15.30
CA LEU A 333 -10.15 3.79 -15.30
C LEU A 333 -10.97 3.89 -16.60
N THR A 334 -10.42 3.46 -17.73
CA THR A 334 -11.13 3.44 -19.02
C THR A 334 -12.29 2.44 -19.08
N LEU A 335 -12.33 1.51 -18.13
CA LEU A 335 -13.40 0.51 -18.00
C LEU A 335 -14.59 1.05 -17.19
N ILE A 336 -14.34 2.01 -16.28
CA ILE A 336 -15.31 2.45 -15.27
C ILE A 336 -15.74 3.91 -15.39
N MET A 337 -15.08 4.73 -16.21
CA MET A 337 -15.37 6.15 -16.44
C MET A 337 -15.81 6.44 -17.87
#